data_AF-A0A935B4P0-F1
#
_entry.id   AF-A0A935B4P0-F1
#
_cell.length_a   1.000
_cell.length_b   1.000
_cell.length_c   1.000
_cell.angle_alpha   90.00
_cell.angle_beta   90.00
_cell.angle_gamma   90.00
#
_symmetry.space_group_name_H-M   'P 1'
#
loop_
_entity.id
_entity.type
_entity.pdbx_description
1 polymer ?
#
loop_
_entity_poly.entity_id
_entity_poly.type
_entity_poly.pdbx_seq_one_letter_code
_entity_poly.pdbx_strand_id
1 'polypeptide(L)'
;MLALLANPADPQLAAEAERLFFLTLASGWFTAFADPDQPDFVPAVNTHLNAVGTNPDFIYGTASIDGSGSYVISGERGDGLFLLLDIVAGGLGVMEPLGPSLGTLDFDTLTRDELGRFSLLLSAEKPVDWAGDWHRLDPSARSLSMRQASYTWGEGREARIAIERIDKVHAARRWSAEEIAERLTALAAYPKRLSGMALGFIKSQRDKGLWNALEHDDWAGRGGVQGQHYYQGLFRLEPGQVLLLETELPERVRYWNIQLSDMMWNSVDWMNRQSSLNGGQARLDGDGKFRAVIAVDDPGVPNWLDTGGHHEGAIMLRWTEASSGPAPTLRLVNLADLRSHLPPDTPFVSPEERDSQLRARRRGVQLRRRW
;
A
#
# COMPACT_ATOMS: atom_id res chain seq x y z
N MET A 1 -22.75 6.16 -1.88
CA MET A 1 -21.47 6.00 -2.58
C MET A 1 -21.35 7.00 -3.71
N LEU A 2 -22.19 6.94 -4.75
CA LEU A 2 -22.11 7.86 -5.91
C LEU A 2 -22.12 9.36 -5.55
N ALA A 3 -22.82 9.75 -4.49
CA ALA A 3 -22.81 11.14 -4.00
C ALA A 3 -21.44 11.66 -3.53
N LEU A 4 -20.43 10.79 -3.39
CA LEU A 4 -19.04 11.16 -3.07
C LEU A 4 -18.22 11.50 -4.33
N LEU A 5 -18.74 11.22 -5.53
CA LEU A 5 -18.09 11.57 -6.80
C LEU A 5 -18.15 13.09 -7.05
N ALA A 6 -17.19 13.61 -7.82
CA ALA A 6 -17.23 15.03 -8.24
C ALA A 6 -18.45 15.32 -9.12
N ASN A 7 -18.77 14.41 -10.03
CA ASN A 7 -19.96 14.47 -10.87
C ASN A 7 -20.68 13.10 -10.86
N PRO A 8 -21.67 12.91 -9.98
CA PRO A 8 -22.43 11.65 -9.91
C PRO A 8 -23.26 11.34 -11.16
N ALA A 9 -23.50 12.34 -12.03
CA ALA A 9 -24.25 12.17 -13.27
C ALA A 9 -23.37 11.75 -14.47
N ASP A 10 -22.04 11.73 -14.29
CA ASP A 10 -21.11 11.24 -15.30
C ASP A 10 -21.21 9.70 -15.38
N PRO A 11 -21.63 9.13 -16.53
CA PRO A 11 -21.79 7.68 -16.66
C PRO A 11 -20.48 6.92 -16.52
N GLN A 12 -19.34 7.51 -16.90
CA GLN A 12 -18.03 6.87 -16.77
C GLN A 12 -17.61 6.79 -15.30
N LEU A 13 -17.73 7.89 -14.55
CA LEU A 13 -17.40 7.90 -13.11
C LEU A 13 -18.34 6.99 -12.31
N ALA A 14 -19.61 6.93 -12.69
CA ALA A 14 -20.57 6.01 -12.07
C ALA A 14 -20.16 4.55 -12.30
N ALA A 15 -19.81 4.18 -13.53
CA ALA A 15 -19.35 2.83 -13.88
C ALA A 15 -18.04 2.45 -13.16
N GLU A 16 -17.10 3.38 -13.02
CA GLU A 16 -15.86 3.17 -12.26
C GLU A 16 -16.12 2.95 -10.77
N ALA A 17 -17.05 3.71 -10.18
CA ALA A 17 -17.45 3.53 -8.79
C ALA A 17 -18.18 2.19 -8.56
N GLU A 18 -18.99 1.74 -9.52
CA GLU A 18 -19.60 0.41 -9.51
C GLU A 18 -18.56 -0.70 -9.64
N ARG A 19 -17.57 -0.54 -10.51
CA ARG A 19 -16.42 -1.47 -10.61
C ARG A 19 -15.67 -1.57 -9.28
N LEU A 20 -15.40 -0.45 -8.61
CA LEU A 20 -14.80 -0.43 -7.27
C LEU A 20 -15.68 -1.17 -6.25
N PHE A 21 -17.00 -0.98 -6.30
CA PHE A 21 -17.94 -1.70 -5.42
C PHE A 21 -17.81 -3.22 -5.57
N PHE A 22 -17.81 -3.76 -6.80
CA PHE A 22 -17.66 -5.21 -7.01
C PHE A 22 -16.24 -5.72 -6.72
N LEU A 23 -15.21 -4.91 -6.96
CA LEU A 23 -13.84 -5.23 -6.54
C LEU A 23 -13.76 -5.40 -5.03
N THR A 24 -14.35 -4.46 -4.26
CA THR A 24 -14.33 -4.52 -2.80
C THR A 24 -15.15 -5.71 -2.27
N LEU A 25 -16.24 -6.11 -2.95
CA LEU A 25 -16.96 -7.35 -2.63
C LEU A 25 -16.05 -8.58 -2.78
N ALA A 26 -15.33 -8.69 -3.89
CA ALA A 26 -14.40 -9.80 -4.11
C ALA A 26 -13.27 -9.81 -3.06
N SER A 27 -12.71 -8.65 -2.72
CA SER A 27 -11.68 -8.54 -1.68
C SER A 27 -12.19 -8.95 -0.30
N GLY A 28 -13.45 -8.62 0.02
CA GLY A 28 -14.03 -8.91 1.32
C GLY A 28 -14.14 -10.42 1.62
N TRP A 29 -14.27 -11.26 0.59
CA TRP A 29 -14.39 -12.70 0.75
C TRP A 29 -13.25 -13.30 1.60
N PHE A 30 -12.03 -12.85 1.37
CA PHE A 30 -10.83 -13.33 2.05
C PHE A 30 -10.89 -13.16 3.57
N THR A 31 -11.52 -12.09 4.07
CA THR A 31 -11.62 -11.80 5.51
C THR A 31 -12.98 -12.17 6.09
N ALA A 32 -14.04 -12.25 5.29
CA ALA A 32 -15.37 -12.67 5.76
C ALA A 32 -15.38 -14.10 6.33
N PHE A 33 -14.53 -14.98 5.79
CA PHE A 33 -14.41 -16.37 6.20
C PHE A 33 -13.06 -16.70 6.84
N ALA A 34 -12.31 -15.68 7.26
CA ALA A 34 -11.14 -15.88 8.11
C ALA A 34 -11.58 -16.30 9.53
N ASP A 35 -10.87 -17.25 10.12
CA ASP A 35 -11.15 -17.75 11.46
C ASP A 35 -10.05 -17.30 12.45
N PRO A 36 -10.36 -16.48 13.46
CA PRO A 36 -9.36 -16.07 14.45
C PRO A 36 -8.81 -17.22 15.31
N ASP A 37 -9.50 -18.37 15.33
CA ASP A 37 -9.03 -19.59 15.99
C ASP A 37 -8.13 -20.46 15.10
N GLN A 38 -8.17 -20.25 13.78
CA GLN A 38 -7.34 -20.91 12.78
C GLN A 38 -6.82 -19.83 11.81
N PRO A 39 -5.99 -18.89 12.31
CA PRO A 39 -5.60 -17.70 11.54
C PRO A 39 -4.77 -18.06 10.31
N ASP A 40 -4.94 -17.29 9.24
CA ASP A 40 -4.11 -17.35 8.03
C ASP A 40 -3.89 -15.92 7.52
N PHE A 41 -2.75 -15.69 6.87
CA PHE A 41 -2.46 -14.43 6.19
C PHE A 41 -3.09 -14.44 4.79
N VAL A 42 -4.27 -13.84 4.68
CA VAL A 42 -4.96 -13.69 3.40
C VAL A 42 -4.55 -12.38 2.69
N PRO A 43 -4.62 -12.30 1.35
CA PRO A 43 -4.33 -11.06 0.63
C PRO A 43 -5.25 -9.92 1.05
N ALA A 44 -4.69 -8.75 1.37
CA ALA A 44 -5.48 -7.56 1.70
C ALA A 44 -5.74 -6.68 0.47
N VAL A 45 -4.66 -6.27 -0.21
CA VAL A 45 -4.69 -5.54 -1.48
C VAL A 45 -3.54 -6.01 -2.37
N ASN A 46 -3.72 -5.98 -3.69
CA ASN A 46 -2.71 -6.37 -4.66
C ASN A 46 -3.04 -5.81 -6.05
N THR A 47 -2.36 -6.28 -7.10
CA THR A 47 -2.59 -5.83 -8.49
C THR A 47 -4.02 -6.03 -8.99
N HIS A 48 -4.76 -7.00 -8.45
CA HIS A 48 -6.14 -7.31 -8.84
C HIS A 48 -7.15 -6.80 -7.81
N LEU A 49 -6.84 -6.89 -6.52
CA LEU A 49 -7.57 -6.28 -5.40
C LEU A 49 -7.03 -4.86 -5.16
N ASN A 50 -6.96 -4.08 -6.22
CA ASN A 50 -6.38 -2.74 -6.20
C ASN A 50 -7.43 -1.74 -5.74
N ALA A 51 -7.34 -1.35 -4.47
CA ALA A 51 -8.14 -0.29 -3.88
C ALA A 51 -7.29 0.49 -2.88
N VAL A 52 -7.85 1.60 -2.39
CA VAL A 52 -7.32 2.36 -1.25
C VAL A 52 -5.83 2.73 -1.34
N GLY A 53 -5.38 3.15 -2.53
CA GLY A 53 -4.02 3.60 -2.76
C GLY A 53 -2.95 2.52 -2.53
N THR A 54 -3.26 1.28 -2.91
CA THR A 54 -2.35 0.11 -2.80
C THR A 54 -0.91 0.50 -3.15
N ASN A 55 0.04 0.29 -2.23
CA ASN A 55 1.44 0.61 -2.52
C ASN A 55 2.03 -0.45 -3.48
N PRO A 56 2.49 -0.06 -4.68
CA PRO A 56 3.06 -0.99 -5.66
C PRO A 56 4.22 -1.84 -5.14
N ASP A 57 4.97 -1.32 -4.17
CA ASP A 57 6.20 -1.91 -3.68
C ASP A 57 5.98 -2.92 -2.55
N PHE A 58 4.74 -3.02 -2.03
CA PHE A 58 4.42 -3.84 -0.88
C PHE A 58 3.68 -5.12 -1.26
N ILE A 59 3.94 -6.21 -0.54
CA ILE A 59 3.05 -7.38 -0.46
C ILE A 59 2.27 -7.25 0.82
N TYR A 60 0.95 -7.28 0.71
CA TYR A 60 0.04 -7.09 1.83
C TYR A 60 -0.62 -8.41 2.21
N GLY A 61 -0.61 -8.70 3.50
CA GLY A 61 -1.41 -9.77 4.09
C GLY A 61 -2.17 -9.26 5.31
N THR A 62 -3.27 -9.90 5.64
CA THR A 62 -3.99 -9.66 6.88
C THR A 62 -4.40 -10.99 7.51
N ALA A 63 -4.35 -11.08 8.82
CA ALA A 63 -4.86 -12.23 9.56
C ALA A 63 -5.83 -11.76 10.64
N SER A 64 -7.00 -12.39 10.73
CA SER A 64 -7.93 -12.21 11.84
C SER A 64 -7.40 -12.97 13.05
N ILE A 65 -7.44 -12.33 14.23
CA ILE A 65 -6.99 -12.92 15.50
C ILE A 65 -7.94 -12.52 16.63
N ASP A 66 -7.81 -13.21 17.75
CA ASP A 66 -8.46 -12.91 19.01
C ASP A 66 -7.37 -12.47 20.00
N GLY A 67 -7.41 -11.22 20.46
CA GLY A 67 -6.40 -10.65 21.35
C GLY A 67 -6.23 -11.37 22.70
N SER A 68 -7.16 -12.27 23.06
CA SER A 68 -7.02 -13.13 24.24
C SER A 68 -6.22 -14.42 23.97
N GLY A 69 -5.96 -14.75 22.71
CA GLY A 69 -5.24 -15.96 22.31
C GLY A 69 -3.72 -15.89 22.50
N SER A 70 -3.08 -17.04 22.30
CA SER A 70 -1.63 -17.14 22.19
C SER A 70 -1.25 -17.67 20.81
N TYR A 71 -0.33 -17.00 20.14
CA TYR A 71 0.02 -17.27 18.75
C TYR A 71 1.53 -17.38 18.57
N VAL A 72 1.97 -18.34 17.76
CA VAL A 72 3.35 -18.37 17.26
C VAL A 72 3.35 -17.89 15.82
N ILE A 73 4.17 -16.87 15.55
CA ILE A 73 4.49 -16.43 14.20
C ILE A 73 5.88 -16.92 13.88
N SER A 74 6.03 -17.71 12.82
CA SER A 74 7.31 -18.28 12.41
C SER A 74 7.52 -18.16 10.91
N GLY A 75 8.77 -18.26 10.48
CA GLY A 75 9.08 -18.20 9.05
C GLY A 75 10.49 -17.71 8.76
N GLU A 76 10.65 -17.08 7.61
CA GLU A 76 11.92 -16.54 7.11
C GLU A 76 11.75 -15.07 6.73
N ARG A 77 12.67 -14.22 7.19
CA ARG A 77 12.60 -12.77 6.99
C ARG A 77 12.73 -12.37 5.52
N GLY A 78 13.39 -13.20 4.70
CA GLY A 78 13.71 -12.88 3.31
C GLY A 78 14.68 -11.70 3.19
N ASP A 79 14.86 -11.22 1.97
CA ASP A 79 15.88 -10.24 1.59
C ASP A 79 15.28 -8.84 1.32
N GLY A 80 13.95 -8.69 1.41
CA GLY A 80 13.26 -7.41 1.23
C GLY A 80 13.64 -6.36 2.29
N LEU A 81 13.36 -5.08 2.01
CA LEU A 81 13.72 -3.92 2.84
C LEU A 81 13.20 -4.02 4.27
N PHE A 82 11.96 -4.49 4.43
CA PHE A 82 11.34 -4.75 5.71
C PHE A 82 10.20 -5.76 5.60
N LEU A 83 9.93 -6.43 6.70
CA LEU A 83 8.70 -7.12 7.00
C LEU A 83 8.14 -6.49 8.26
N LEU A 84 7.03 -5.77 8.12
CA LEU A 84 6.34 -5.10 9.22
C LEU A 84 4.98 -5.75 9.45
N LEU A 85 4.59 -5.87 10.71
CA LEU A 85 3.28 -6.36 11.13
C LEU A 85 2.64 -5.39 12.11
N ASP A 86 1.56 -4.75 11.69
CA ASP A 86 0.78 -3.87 12.56
C ASP A 86 -0.28 -4.66 13.32
N ILE A 87 -0.32 -4.55 14.65
CA ILE A 87 -1.34 -5.16 15.51
C ILE A 87 -2.47 -4.15 15.64
N VAL A 88 -3.71 -4.54 15.35
CA VAL A 88 -4.83 -3.60 15.23
C VAL A 88 -5.99 -4.02 16.12
N ALA A 89 -6.61 -3.08 16.84
CA ALA A 89 -7.81 -3.31 17.68
C ALA A 89 -9.11 -3.48 16.87
N GLY A 90 -8.97 -3.80 15.59
CA GLY A 90 -10.00 -3.82 14.57
C GLY A 90 -9.37 -4.28 13.26
N GLY A 91 -9.88 -3.84 12.12
CA GLY A 91 -9.25 -4.11 10.83
C GLY A 91 -10.02 -3.48 9.67
N LEU A 92 -9.36 -3.45 8.50
CA LEU A 92 -10.02 -3.18 7.23
C LEU A 92 -10.77 -4.41 6.69
N GLY A 93 -10.69 -5.57 7.37
CA GLY A 93 -11.41 -6.81 7.03
C GLY A 93 -12.92 -6.70 7.25
N VAL A 94 -13.68 -7.69 6.77
CA VAL A 94 -15.16 -7.69 6.76
C VAL A 94 -15.76 -7.74 8.15
N MET A 95 -15.30 -8.68 8.98
CA MET A 95 -15.92 -9.00 10.27
C MET A 95 -15.45 -8.05 11.37
N GLU A 96 -14.27 -7.47 11.23
CA GLU A 96 -13.69 -6.57 12.21
C GLU A 96 -14.22 -5.13 12.02
N PRO A 97 -14.59 -4.42 13.11
CA PRO A 97 -14.79 -2.98 13.04
C PRO A 97 -13.46 -2.27 12.74
N LEU A 98 -13.52 -1.03 12.26
CA LEU A 98 -12.32 -0.20 12.19
C LEU A 98 -11.81 0.06 13.62
N GLY A 99 -10.49 0.02 13.80
CA GLY A 99 -9.85 0.24 15.09
C GLY A 99 -8.44 0.79 14.92
N PRO A 100 -7.87 1.42 15.97
CA PRO A 100 -6.52 1.96 15.92
C PRO A 100 -5.46 0.85 15.87
N SER A 101 -4.26 1.23 15.44
CA SER A 101 -3.04 0.44 15.67
C SER A 101 -2.73 0.39 17.16
N LEU A 102 -2.29 -0.78 17.61
CA LEU A 102 -1.84 -1.12 18.96
C LEU A 102 -0.31 -1.27 19.04
N GLY A 103 0.39 -1.06 17.93
CA GLY A 103 1.83 -1.21 17.81
C GLY A 103 2.23 -1.96 16.55
N THR A 104 3.40 -1.62 16.03
CA THR A 104 3.99 -2.28 14.86
C THR A 104 5.20 -3.11 15.27
N LEU A 105 5.27 -4.34 14.79
CA LEU A 105 6.40 -5.25 14.92
C LEU A 105 7.28 -5.14 13.68
N ASP A 106 8.58 -4.92 13.90
CA ASP A 106 9.59 -4.98 12.85
C ASP A 106 10.41 -6.26 12.98
N PHE A 107 10.33 -7.12 11.96
CA PHE A 107 10.95 -8.44 11.98
C PHE A 107 12.48 -8.38 11.88
N ASP A 108 13.06 -7.21 11.56
CA ASP A 108 14.52 -7.01 11.64
C ASP A 108 15.02 -6.92 13.09
N THR A 109 14.12 -6.73 14.07
CA THR A 109 14.45 -6.74 15.51
C THR A 109 14.44 -8.14 16.13
N LEU A 110 13.94 -9.15 15.40
CA LEU A 110 13.84 -10.51 15.90
C LEU A 110 15.18 -11.24 15.81
N THR A 111 15.38 -12.17 16.75
CA THR A 111 16.44 -13.16 16.71
C THR A 111 16.21 -14.08 15.51
N ARG A 112 17.29 -14.33 14.74
CA ARG A 112 17.26 -15.19 13.57
C ARG A 112 18.34 -16.25 13.66
N ASP A 113 18.04 -17.45 13.19
CA ASP A 113 19.05 -18.50 13.03
C ASP A 113 19.92 -18.29 11.78
N GLU A 114 20.92 -19.15 11.59
CA GLU A 114 21.86 -19.09 10.45
C GLU A 114 21.18 -19.20 9.07
N LEU A 115 19.94 -19.72 9.03
CA LEU A 115 19.13 -19.84 7.81
C LEU A 115 18.17 -18.64 7.63
N GLY A 116 18.22 -17.66 8.53
CA GLY A 116 17.36 -16.47 8.51
C GLY A 116 15.93 -16.74 9.00
N ARG A 117 15.71 -17.85 9.72
CA ARG A 117 14.40 -18.19 10.28
C ARG A 117 14.16 -17.48 11.60
N PHE A 118 12.93 -17.08 11.85
CA PHE A 118 12.49 -16.43 13.09
C PHE A 118 11.32 -17.21 13.73
N SER A 119 11.11 -16.99 15.02
CA SER A 119 9.94 -17.45 15.76
C SER A 119 9.58 -16.43 16.85
N LEU A 120 8.35 -15.95 16.85
CA LEU A 120 7.83 -14.93 17.76
C LEU A 120 6.55 -15.43 18.44
N LEU A 121 6.50 -15.38 19.77
CA LEU A 121 5.28 -15.61 20.53
C LEU A 121 4.52 -14.30 20.74
N LEU A 122 3.24 -14.28 20.38
CA LEU A 122 2.28 -13.26 20.76
C LEU A 122 1.32 -13.81 21.83
N SER A 123 1.25 -13.19 22.99
CA SER A 123 0.33 -13.60 24.06
C SER A 123 0.10 -12.49 25.07
N ALA A 124 -0.98 -12.55 25.84
CA ALA A 124 -1.27 -11.56 26.89
C ALA A 124 -0.16 -11.48 27.96
N GLU A 125 0.40 -12.64 28.32
CA GLU A 125 1.51 -12.79 29.27
C GLU A 125 2.60 -13.68 28.70
N LYS A 126 3.86 -13.37 29.00
CA LYS A 126 5.01 -14.20 28.58
C LYS A 126 5.04 -15.47 29.43
N PRO A 127 5.02 -16.68 28.84
CA PRO A 127 5.22 -17.91 29.60
C PRO A 127 6.59 -17.91 30.28
N VAL A 128 6.65 -18.39 31.54
CA VAL A 128 7.87 -18.39 32.36
C VAL A 128 9.03 -19.10 31.66
N ASP A 129 8.73 -20.19 30.94
CA ASP A 129 9.73 -21.03 30.28
C ASP A 129 10.00 -20.60 28.81
N TRP A 130 9.47 -19.44 28.36
CA TRP A 130 9.69 -18.97 26.99
C TRP A 130 11.03 -18.21 26.85
N ALA A 131 11.99 -18.86 26.20
CA ALA A 131 13.32 -18.30 25.94
C ALA A 131 13.43 -17.51 24.62
N GLY A 132 12.43 -17.58 23.73
CA GLY A 132 12.44 -16.91 22.43
C GLY A 132 11.95 -15.47 22.46
N ASP A 133 11.91 -14.85 21.28
CA ASP A 133 11.30 -13.54 21.10
C ASP A 133 9.82 -13.61 21.48
N TRP A 134 9.35 -12.56 22.14
CA TRP A 134 7.98 -12.46 22.63
C TRP A 134 7.51 -11.02 22.52
N HIS A 135 6.25 -10.84 22.17
CA HIS A 135 5.58 -9.56 22.21
C HIS A 135 4.22 -9.70 22.90
N ARG A 136 3.91 -8.76 23.79
CA ARG A 136 2.61 -8.73 24.47
C ARG A 136 1.50 -8.50 23.44
N LEU A 137 0.49 -9.37 23.45
CA LEU A 137 -0.73 -9.18 22.67
C LEU A 137 -1.76 -8.44 23.52
N ASP A 138 -2.24 -7.31 23.03
CA ASP A 138 -3.29 -6.59 23.72
C ASP A 138 -4.65 -7.32 23.56
N PRO A 139 -5.45 -7.48 24.63
CA PRO A 139 -6.75 -8.17 24.56
C PRO A 139 -7.74 -7.55 23.56
N SER A 140 -7.57 -6.28 23.20
CA SER A 140 -8.39 -5.60 22.20
C SER A 140 -7.99 -5.92 20.75
N ALA A 141 -6.84 -6.57 20.50
CA ALA A 141 -6.37 -6.90 19.16
C ALA A 141 -7.37 -7.81 18.41
N ARG A 142 -7.61 -7.51 17.14
CA ARG A 142 -8.55 -8.24 16.25
C ARG A 142 -7.95 -8.64 14.91
N SER A 143 -6.92 -7.92 14.45
CA SER A 143 -6.21 -8.32 13.23
C SER A 143 -4.73 -7.97 13.28
N LEU A 144 -3.99 -8.62 12.39
CA LEU A 144 -2.59 -8.37 12.11
C LEU A 144 -2.46 -7.95 10.64
N SER A 145 -1.90 -6.77 10.37
CA SER A 145 -1.72 -6.23 9.02
C SER A 145 -0.24 -6.26 8.61
N MET A 146 0.09 -7.14 7.68
CA MET A 146 1.45 -7.39 7.20
C MET A 146 1.79 -6.53 5.97
N ARG A 147 3.02 -6.00 5.94
CA ARG A 147 3.63 -5.36 4.76
C ARG A 147 5.05 -5.90 4.54
N GLN A 148 5.32 -6.44 3.37
CA GLN A 148 6.67 -6.77 2.91
C GLN A 148 7.08 -5.78 1.83
N ALA A 149 8.21 -5.08 1.99
CA ALA A 149 8.64 -4.06 1.03
C ALA A 149 9.88 -4.46 0.23
N SER A 150 9.87 -4.10 -1.06
CA SER A 150 11.01 -4.30 -1.97
C SER A 150 11.08 -3.16 -2.98
N TYR A 151 12.29 -2.65 -3.25
CA TYR A 151 12.49 -1.73 -4.39
C TYR A 151 12.54 -2.47 -5.72
N THR A 152 13.28 -3.58 -5.76
CA THR A 152 13.47 -4.38 -6.96
C THR A 152 12.55 -5.60 -6.92
N TRP A 153 11.51 -5.54 -7.71
CA TRP A 153 10.44 -6.53 -7.71
C TRP A 153 10.87 -7.83 -8.41
N GLY A 154 10.64 -8.96 -7.75
CA GLY A 154 10.98 -10.28 -8.30
C GLY A 154 12.45 -10.67 -8.16
N GLU A 155 13.25 -9.86 -7.45
CA GLU A 155 14.63 -10.18 -7.08
C GLU A 155 14.73 -10.53 -5.59
N GLY A 156 15.68 -11.40 -5.25
CA GLY A 156 15.86 -11.91 -3.89
C GLY A 156 14.75 -12.86 -3.44
N ARG A 157 14.77 -13.23 -2.16
CA ARG A 157 13.74 -14.06 -1.53
C ARG A 157 12.75 -13.18 -0.77
N GLU A 158 11.47 -13.32 -1.08
CA GLU A 158 10.41 -12.71 -0.30
C GLU A 158 10.25 -13.39 1.07
N ALA A 159 9.67 -12.69 2.04
CA ALA A 159 9.51 -13.25 3.37
C ALA A 159 8.44 -14.36 3.35
N ARG A 160 8.71 -15.43 4.09
CA ARG A 160 7.78 -16.54 4.31
C ARG A 160 7.31 -16.46 5.74
N ILE A 161 6.01 -16.50 5.97
CA ILE A 161 5.43 -16.32 7.30
C ILE A 161 4.26 -17.27 7.50
N ALA A 162 4.16 -17.83 8.68
CA ALA A 162 3.05 -18.62 9.17
C ALA A 162 2.60 -18.06 10.52
N ILE A 163 1.33 -18.26 10.85
CA ILE A 163 0.75 -17.94 12.15
C ILE A 163 -0.06 -19.14 12.64
N GLU A 164 0.13 -19.51 13.90
CA GLU A 164 -0.59 -20.62 14.52
C GLU A 164 -1.12 -20.17 15.89
N ARG A 165 -2.40 -20.45 16.18
CA ARG A 165 -2.97 -20.29 17.52
C ARG A 165 -2.61 -21.52 18.36
N ILE A 166 -1.94 -21.34 19.49
CA ILE A 166 -1.36 -22.45 20.29
C ILE A 166 -2.09 -22.72 21.61
N ASP A 167 -2.99 -21.84 22.05
CA ASP A 167 -3.79 -22.01 23.28
C ASP A 167 -5.08 -22.82 23.06
N LYS A 168 -5.37 -23.19 21.81
CA LYS A 168 -6.51 -24.03 21.42
C LYS A 168 -6.02 -25.24 20.62
N VAL A 169 -6.79 -26.32 20.67
CA VAL A 169 -6.53 -27.49 19.83
C VAL A 169 -6.78 -27.11 18.38
N HIS A 170 -5.82 -27.40 17.50
CA HIS A 170 -6.00 -27.26 16.07
C HIS A 170 -7.17 -28.13 15.58
N ALA A 171 -8.15 -27.50 14.96
CA ALA A 171 -9.34 -28.18 14.45
C ALA A 171 -9.88 -27.45 13.23
N ALA A 172 -10.11 -28.18 12.14
CA ALA A 172 -10.78 -27.65 10.97
C ALA A 172 -12.19 -27.18 11.36
N ARG A 173 -12.49 -25.90 11.16
CA ARG A 173 -13.80 -25.33 11.48
C ARG A 173 -14.81 -25.65 10.39
N ARG A 174 -16.00 -26.07 10.81
CA ARG A 174 -17.19 -26.10 9.96
C ARG A 174 -18.16 -25.03 10.44
N TRP A 175 -18.37 -24.02 9.60
CA TRP A 175 -19.33 -22.96 9.88
C TRP A 175 -20.76 -23.49 9.94
N SER A 176 -21.52 -23.06 10.95
CA SER A 176 -22.96 -23.30 11.03
C SER A 176 -23.70 -22.49 9.96
N ALA A 177 -24.95 -22.86 9.68
CA ALA A 177 -25.80 -22.09 8.76
C ALA A 177 -25.99 -20.63 9.23
N GLU A 178 -26.06 -20.41 10.55
CA GLU A 178 -26.17 -19.08 11.15
C GLU A 178 -24.89 -18.25 10.97
N GLU A 179 -23.73 -18.85 11.24
CA GLU A 179 -22.43 -18.19 11.06
C GLU A 179 -22.16 -17.80 9.60
N ILE A 180 -22.58 -18.66 8.66
CA ILE A 180 -22.50 -18.37 7.23
C ILE A 180 -23.41 -17.19 6.89
N ALA A 181 -24.66 -17.18 7.37
CA ALA A 181 -25.60 -16.10 7.09
C ALA A 181 -25.13 -14.75 7.65
N GLU A 182 -24.56 -14.75 8.87
CA GLU A 182 -23.94 -13.58 9.50
C GLU A 182 -22.81 -13.01 8.62
N ARG A 183 -21.88 -13.87 8.18
CA ARG A 183 -20.71 -13.48 7.37
C ARG A 183 -21.11 -12.97 6.00
N LEU A 184 -22.06 -13.62 5.34
CA LEU A 184 -22.58 -13.17 4.05
C LEU A 184 -23.29 -11.82 4.18
N THR A 185 -24.00 -11.58 5.28
CA THR A 185 -24.63 -10.29 5.57
C THR A 185 -23.57 -9.20 5.76
N ALA A 186 -22.53 -9.48 6.54
CA ALA A 186 -21.41 -8.56 6.73
C ALA A 186 -20.66 -8.29 5.42
N LEU A 187 -20.40 -9.33 4.62
CA LEU A 187 -19.78 -9.23 3.31
C LEU A 187 -20.63 -8.38 2.34
N ALA A 188 -21.95 -8.54 2.34
CA ALA A 188 -22.84 -7.73 1.49
C ALA A 188 -22.81 -6.24 1.86
N ALA A 189 -22.56 -5.90 3.14
CA ALA A 189 -22.42 -4.52 3.60
C ALA A 189 -21.02 -3.94 3.34
N TYR A 190 -20.00 -4.80 3.22
CA TYR A 190 -18.60 -4.41 3.14
C TYR A 190 -18.25 -3.48 1.97
N PRO A 191 -18.74 -3.69 0.74
CA PRO A 191 -18.43 -2.81 -0.38
C PRO A 191 -18.73 -1.34 -0.10
N LYS A 192 -19.89 -1.05 0.50
CA LYS A 192 -20.29 0.32 0.86
C LYS A 192 -19.31 0.96 1.85
N ARG A 193 -18.73 0.17 2.77
CA ARG A 193 -17.75 0.64 3.75
C ARG A 193 -16.41 0.96 3.09
N LEU A 194 -15.82 0.00 2.35
CA LEU A 194 -14.47 0.18 1.81
C LEU A 194 -14.45 1.15 0.62
N SER A 195 -15.40 1.06 -0.32
CA SER A 195 -15.48 2.02 -1.42
C SER A 195 -15.88 3.42 -0.93
N GLY A 196 -16.73 3.50 0.10
CA GLY A 196 -17.09 4.76 0.75
C GLY A 196 -15.88 5.43 1.39
N MET A 197 -15.01 4.67 2.04
CA MET A 197 -13.73 5.16 2.56
C MET A 197 -12.86 5.72 1.42
N ALA A 198 -12.72 4.97 0.33
CA ALA A 198 -11.86 5.37 -0.78
C ALA A 198 -12.33 6.65 -1.48
N LEU A 199 -13.61 6.72 -1.84
CA LEU A 199 -14.20 7.92 -2.44
C LEU A 199 -14.24 9.09 -1.45
N GLY A 200 -14.44 8.80 -0.16
CA GLY A 200 -14.41 9.78 0.91
C GLY A 200 -13.04 10.44 1.06
N PHE A 201 -11.95 9.67 0.92
CA PHE A 201 -10.59 10.20 0.90
C PHE A 201 -10.40 11.20 -0.25
N ILE A 202 -10.70 10.80 -1.49
CA ILE A 202 -10.55 11.69 -2.66
C ILE A 202 -11.42 12.93 -2.53
N LYS A 203 -12.68 12.78 -2.07
CA LYS A 203 -13.55 13.92 -1.80
C LYS A 203 -12.92 14.88 -0.78
N SER A 204 -12.36 14.36 0.33
CA SER A 204 -11.70 15.20 1.33
C SER A 204 -10.53 15.99 0.75
N GLN A 205 -9.70 15.37 -0.09
CA GLN A 205 -8.58 16.05 -0.75
C GLN A 205 -9.08 17.17 -1.71
N ARG A 206 -10.19 16.93 -2.43
CA ARG A 206 -10.84 17.95 -3.27
C ARG A 206 -11.40 19.11 -2.44
N ASP A 207 -12.08 18.81 -1.34
CA ASP A 207 -12.69 19.82 -0.46
C ASP A 207 -11.63 20.71 0.20
N LYS A 208 -10.43 20.18 0.46
CA LYS A 208 -9.24 20.94 0.90
C LYS A 208 -8.60 21.78 -0.21
N GLY A 209 -8.99 21.60 -1.46
CA GLY A 209 -8.42 22.31 -2.61
C GLY A 209 -7.00 21.87 -2.99
N LEU A 210 -6.61 20.62 -2.71
CA LEU A 210 -5.24 20.11 -2.92
C LEU A 210 -4.92 19.78 -4.39
N TRP A 211 -5.41 20.56 -5.34
CA TRP A 211 -5.10 20.40 -6.76
C TRP A 211 -3.71 20.96 -7.08
N ASN A 212 -2.84 20.11 -7.64
CA ASN A 212 -1.44 20.40 -7.92
C ASN A 212 -0.68 20.91 -6.67
N ALA A 213 -1.10 20.46 -5.49
CA ALA A 213 -0.54 20.81 -4.19
C ALA A 213 -0.49 19.56 -3.30
N LEU A 214 0.43 19.54 -2.33
CA LEU A 214 0.60 18.44 -1.39
C LEU A 214 0.50 18.95 0.04
N GLU A 215 -0.20 18.20 0.89
CA GLU A 215 -0.16 18.36 2.34
C GLU A 215 0.71 17.27 2.96
N HIS A 216 1.32 17.57 4.11
CA HIS A 216 1.92 16.55 4.97
C HIS A 216 0.83 15.94 5.86
N ASP A 217 0.79 14.61 5.97
CA ASP A 217 -0.13 13.89 6.85
C ASP A 217 0.59 12.74 7.57
N ASP A 218 0.06 12.32 8.71
CA ASP A 218 0.52 11.15 9.47
C ASP A 218 -0.58 10.08 9.50
N TRP A 219 -0.42 9.02 8.70
CA TRP A 219 -1.40 7.94 8.60
C TRP A 219 -1.28 6.86 9.68
N ALA A 220 -0.41 7.02 10.69
CA ALA A 220 -0.27 6.06 11.78
C ALA A 220 -1.63 5.77 12.43
N GLY A 221 -1.96 4.48 12.60
CA GLY A 221 -3.24 4.03 13.15
C GLY A 221 -4.47 4.21 12.25
N ARG A 222 -4.32 4.74 11.02
CA ARG A 222 -5.38 4.90 10.01
C ARG A 222 -5.14 4.08 8.73
N GLY A 223 -4.31 3.04 8.83
CA GLY A 223 -3.90 2.19 7.69
C GLY A 223 -2.50 2.52 7.14
N GLY A 224 -1.82 3.54 7.68
CA GLY A 224 -0.43 3.85 7.40
C GLY A 224 0.57 3.05 8.25
N VAL A 225 1.85 3.33 8.03
CA VAL A 225 3.01 2.82 8.78
C VAL A 225 3.45 3.91 9.76
N GLN A 226 3.68 3.54 11.02
CA GLN A 226 4.19 4.46 12.02
C GLN A 226 5.57 5.02 11.62
N GLY A 227 5.81 6.31 11.84
CA GLY A 227 7.10 6.95 11.50
C GLY A 227 7.31 7.19 10.00
N GLN A 228 6.25 7.12 9.20
CA GLN A 228 6.26 7.45 7.79
C GLN A 228 5.72 8.87 7.57
N HIS A 229 6.50 9.72 6.88
CA HIS A 229 6.01 11.00 6.39
C HIS A 229 5.22 10.77 5.10
N TYR A 230 3.95 11.18 5.07
CA TYR A 230 3.13 11.14 3.88
C TYR A 230 2.97 12.54 3.30
N TYR A 231 3.15 12.63 1.98
CA TYR A 231 2.73 13.80 1.21
C TYR A 231 1.64 13.39 0.25
N GLN A 232 0.45 13.96 0.42
CA GLN A 232 -0.73 13.59 -0.34
C GLN A 232 -1.40 14.80 -0.96
N GLY A 233 -2.05 14.59 -2.10
CA GLY A 233 -2.79 15.62 -2.79
C GLY A 233 -3.30 15.11 -4.13
N LEU A 234 -3.70 16.03 -5.00
CA LEU A 234 -4.29 15.73 -6.29
C LEU A 234 -3.46 16.36 -7.42
N PHE A 235 -3.49 15.75 -8.60
CA PHE A 235 -3.04 16.39 -9.83
C PHE A 235 -4.23 16.75 -10.71
N ARG A 236 -4.10 17.85 -11.47
CA ARG A 236 -4.99 18.21 -12.58
C ARG A 236 -4.15 18.78 -13.71
N LEU A 237 -4.31 18.21 -14.91
CA LEU A 237 -3.57 18.57 -16.11
C LEU A 237 -4.52 18.91 -17.24
N GLU A 238 -4.39 20.10 -17.83
CA GLU A 238 -5.01 20.38 -19.13
C GLU A 238 -4.18 19.72 -20.26
N PRO A 239 -4.75 19.55 -21.47
CA PRO A 239 -3.97 19.08 -22.62
C PRO A 239 -2.70 19.90 -22.85
N GLY A 240 -1.56 19.22 -23.00
CA GLY A 240 -0.25 19.86 -23.18
C GLY A 240 0.41 20.38 -21.90
N GLN A 241 -0.20 20.16 -20.73
CA GLN A 241 0.43 20.45 -19.44
C GLN A 241 1.03 19.21 -18.79
N VAL A 242 2.09 19.44 -18.02
CA VAL A 242 2.71 18.43 -17.15
C VAL A 242 2.99 19.02 -15.78
N LEU A 243 3.04 18.17 -14.77
CA LEU A 243 3.34 18.59 -13.41
C LEU A 243 4.73 18.10 -13.01
N LEU A 244 5.65 19.05 -12.82
CA LEU A 244 6.99 18.77 -12.33
C LEU A 244 6.96 18.69 -10.81
N LEU A 245 7.40 17.56 -10.27
CA LEU A 245 7.69 17.36 -8.86
C LEU A 245 9.18 17.49 -8.63
N GLU A 246 9.58 18.19 -7.56
CA GLU A 246 10.97 18.29 -7.09
C GLU A 246 11.02 18.12 -5.57
N THR A 247 11.97 17.32 -5.08
CA THR A 247 12.26 17.18 -3.66
C THR A 247 13.72 16.86 -3.41
N GLU A 248 14.25 17.35 -2.30
CA GLU A 248 15.44 16.78 -1.66
C GLU A 248 15.14 15.36 -1.17
N LEU A 249 16.19 14.57 -0.92
CA LEU A 249 16.06 13.30 -0.19
C LEU A 249 16.45 13.49 1.29
N PRO A 250 15.84 12.71 2.20
CA PRO A 250 16.38 12.56 3.55
C PRO A 250 17.81 12.00 3.51
N GLU A 251 18.67 12.46 4.43
CA GLU A 251 20.04 11.93 4.57
C GLU A 251 20.05 10.41 4.81
N ARG A 252 19.09 9.93 5.61
CA ARG A 252 18.85 8.49 5.82
C ARG A 252 17.37 8.20 5.64
N VAL A 253 17.07 7.14 4.91
CA VAL A 253 15.69 6.65 4.71
C VAL A 253 15.72 5.15 4.43
N ARG A 254 14.86 4.38 5.13
CA ARG A 254 14.76 2.93 4.92
C ARG A 254 14.01 2.61 3.63
N TYR A 255 12.92 3.33 3.38
CA TYR A 255 12.08 3.15 2.20
C TYR A 255 11.40 4.46 1.79
N TRP A 256 11.34 4.71 0.48
CA TRP A 256 10.53 5.79 -0.06
C TRP A 256 9.96 5.47 -1.44
N ASN A 257 8.81 6.05 -1.73
CA ASN A 257 8.24 6.01 -3.07
C ASN A 257 7.34 7.21 -3.35
N ILE A 258 6.99 7.37 -4.62
CA ILE A 258 5.89 8.16 -5.11
C ILE A 258 5.00 7.29 -5.99
N GLN A 259 3.68 7.45 -5.89
CA GLN A 259 2.72 6.75 -6.73
C GLN A 259 1.55 7.64 -7.10
N LEU A 260 0.91 7.30 -8.22
CA LEU A 260 -0.33 7.89 -8.67
C LEU A 260 -1.51 6.96 -8.41
N SER A 261 -2.66 7.54 -8.10
CA SER A 261 -3.94 6.87 -8.04
C SER A 261 -4.99 7.60 -8.89
N ASP A 262 -5.98 6.86 -9.37
CA ASP A 262 -7.15 7.42 -10.05
C ASP A 262 -8.07 8.15 -9.05
N MET A 263 -9.15 8.75 -9.56
CA MET A 263 -10.14 9.46 -8.74
C MET A 263 -11.06 8.54 -7.93
N MET A 264 -10.95 7.22 -8.09
CA MET A 264 -11.56 6.20 -7.22
C MET A 264 -10.61 5.76 -6.10
N TRP A 265 -9.40 6.33 -6.06
CA TRP A 265 -8.28 5.96 -5.17
C TRP A 265 -7.74 4.55 -5.41
N ASN A 266 -7.85 4.01 -6.63
CA ASN A 266 -7.08 2.84 -7.02
C ASN A 266 -5.72 3.30 -7.52
N SER A 267 -4.64 2.60 -7.21
CA SER A 267 -3.34 2.93 -7.78
C SER A 267 -3.37 2.71 -9.28
N VAL A 268 -2.91 3.70 -10.07
CA VAL A 268 -2.87 3.58 -11.54
C VAL A 268 -2.01 2.36 -11.90
N ASP A 269 -2.42 1.59 -12.91
CA ASP A 269 -1.86 0.27 -13.30
C ASP A 269 -0.33 0.21 -13.30
N TRP A 270 0.25 -0.05 -12.13
CA TRP A 270 1.69 -0.02 -11.92
C TRP A 270 2.37 -1.26 -12.48
N MET A 271 1.61 -2.28 -12.88
CA MET A 271 2.17 -3.47 -13.49
C MET A 271 2.57 -3.20 -14.94
N ASN A 272 1.77 -2.39 -15.65
CA ASN A 272 1.97 -2.12 -17.08
C ASN A 272 2.41 -0.69 -17.38
N ARG A 273 2.41 0.19 -16.37
CA ARG A 273 2.80 1.60 -16.49
C ARG A 273 3.81 1.98 -15.43
N GLN A 274 4.58 3.02 -15.70
CA GLN A 274 5.44 3.68 -14.73
C GLN A 274 4.62 4.72 -13.94
N SER A 275 3.56 4.27 -13.26
CA SER A 275 2.71 5.13 -12.42
C SER A 275 3.23 5.31 -10.99
N SER A 276 4.35 4.66 -10.66
CA SER A 276 5.06 4.80 -9.41
C SER A 276 6.57 4.65 -9.61
N LEU A 277 7.33 5.29 -8.73
CA LEU A 277 8.77 5.19 -8.64
C LEU A 277 9.17 5.09 -7.17
N ASN A 278 10.23 4.33 -6.91
CA ASN A 278 10.78 4.11 -5.57
C ASN A 278 12.29 4.34 -5.56
N GLY A 279 12.93 4.26 -4.39
CA GLY A 279 14.37 4.51 -4.25
C GLY A 279 15.32 3.62 -5.06
N GLY A 280 14.88 2.45 -5.53
CA GLY A 280 15.67 1.60 -6.44
C GLY A 280 15.33 1.75 -7.93
N GLN A 281 14.30 2.53 -8.26
CA GLN A 281 13.82 2.76 -9.64
C GLN A 281 14.07 4.19 -10.10
N ALA A 282 14.05 5.16 -9.18
CA ALA A 282 14.22 6.56 -9.48
C ALA A 282 15.67 6.90 -9.85
N ARG A 283 15.84 7.80 -10.83
CA ARG A 283 17.12 8.44 -11.12
C ARG A 283 17.21 9.74 -10.32
N LEU A 284 18.30 9.95 -9.59
CA LEU A 284 18.59 11.27 -9.02
C LEU A 284 19.34 12.12 -10.04
N ASP A 285 19.09 13.42 -10.03
CA ASP A 285 19.83 14.36 -10.87
C ASP A 285 21.23 14.63 -10.29
N GLY A 286 22.10 15.29 -11.05
CA GLY A 286 23.48 15.57 -10.64
C GLY A 286 23.61 16.44 -9.37
N ASP A 287 22.55 17.15 -8.97
CA ASP A 287 22.46 17.91 -7.72
C ASP A 287 21.92 17.10 -6.52
N GLY A 288 21.65 15.80 -6.71
CA GLY A 288 21.19 14.88 -5.68
C GLY A 288 19.68 14.91 -5.41
N LYS A 289 18.92 15.76 -6.11
CA LYS A 289 17.47 15.85 -5.96
C LYS A 289 16.75 14.77 -6.76
N PHE A 290 15.56 14.43 -6.29
CA PHE A 290 14.59 13.67 -7.07
C PHE A 290 13.64 14.64 -7.79
N ARG A 291 13.60 14.53 -9.12
CA ARG A 291 12.62 15.21 -9.96
C ARG A 291 11.83 14.20 -10.76
N ALA A 292 10.51 14.36 -10.79
CA ALA A 292 9.62 13.52 -11.59
C ALA A 292 8.65 14.37 -12.39
N VAL A 293 8.24 13.87 -13.56
CA VAL A 293 7.27 14.53 -14.43
C VAL A 293 6.00 13.68 -14.45
N ILE A 294 4.91 14.22 -13.91
CA ILE A 294 3.59 13.60 -13.99
C ILE A 294 2.94 14.10 -15.29
N ALA A 295 2.64 13.18 -16.19
CA ALA A 295 2.15 13.50 -17.53
C ALA A 295 1.29 12.36 -18.11
N VAL A 296 0.34 12.73 -18.97
CA VAL A 296 -0.53 11.79 -19.70
C VAL A 296 0.27 11.00 -20.74
N ASP A 297 1.06 11.70 -21.55
CA ASP A 297 1.93 11.13 -22.58
C ASP A 297 3.38 11.09 -22.11
N ASP A 298 4.16 10.11 -22.58
CA ASP A 298 5.58 9.96 -22.22
C ASP A 298 6.41 11.17 -22.72
N PRO A 299 6.98 11.99 -21.82
CA PRO A 299 7.79 13.15 -22.21
C PRO A 299 9.24 12.77 -22.54
N GLY A 300 9.58 11.47 -22.53
CA GLY A 300 10.93 10.97 -22.82
C GLY A 300 11.93 11.27 -21.71
N VAL A 301 11.49 11.33 -20.44
CA VAL A 301 12.36 11.53 -19.27
C VAL A 301 12.39 10.26 -18.40
N PRO A 302 13.48 9.99 -17.66
CA PRO A 302 13.59 8.79 -16.83
C PRO A 302 12.47 8.67 -15.78
N ASN A 303 12.29 9.72 -14.99
CA ASN A 303 11.33 9.75 -13.89
C ASN A 303 9.96 10.27 -14.35
N TRP A 304 9.40 9.64 -15.39
CA TRP A 304 8.01 9.89 -15.78
C TRP A 304 7.06 9.15 -14.83
N LEU A 305 5.97 9.80 -14.43
CA LEU A 305 4.85 9.18 -13.75
C LEU A 305 3.64 9.22 -14.68
N ASP A 306 3.35 8.07 -15.28
CA ASP A 306 2.24 7.87 -16.23
C ASP A 306 0.91 7.92 -15.48
N THR A 307 0.06 8.89 -15.84
CA THR A 307 -1.25 9.09 -15.21
C THR A 307 -2.28 8.04 -15.61
N GLY A 308 -1.96 7.13 -16.54
CA GLY A 308 -2.89 6.12 -17.02
C GLY A 308 -3.90 6.64 -18.05
N GLY A 309 -3.64 7.81 -18.64
CA GLY A 309 -4.60 8.53 -19.46
C GLY A 309 -5.53 9.47 -18.66
N HIS A 310 -5.38 9.53 -17.33
CA HIS A 310 -6.18 10.40 -16.50
C HIS A 310 -5.62 11.83 -16.47
N HIS A 311 -6.50 12.82 -16.62
CA HIS A 311 -6.17 14.24 -16.44
C HIS A 311 -6.28 14.69 -14.98
N GLU A 312 -6.97 13.92 -14.15
CA GLU A 312 -7.09 14.14 -12.71
C GLU A 312 -6.81 12.84 -11.95
N GLY A 313 -6.18 12.95 -10.78
CA GLY A 313 -5.95 11.83 -9.90
C GLY A 313 -5.28 12.26 -8.61
N ALA A 314 -4.85 11.30 -7.81
CA ALA A 314 -4.17 11.53 -6.54
C ALA A 314 -2.68 11.20 -6.62
N ILE A 315 -1.89 11.92 -5.82
CA ILE A 315 -0.47 11.70 -5.61
C ILE A 315 -0.28 11.25 -4.17
N MET A 316 0.57 10.26 -3.97
CA MET A 316 1.06 9.89 -2.65
C MET A 316 2.57 9.69 -2.70
N LEU A 317 3.31 10.43 -1.88
CA LEU A 317 4.74 10.26 -1.64
C LEU A 317 4.96 9.86 -0.18
N ARG A 318 5.94 8.98 0.05
CA ARG A 318 6.24 8.42 1.37
C ARG A 318 7.72 8.47 1.69
N TRP A 319 8.08 8.91 2.89
CA TRP A 319 9.42 8.72 3.49
C TRP A 319 9.27 7.87 4.76
N THR A 320 9.88 6.69 4.81
CA THR A 320 9.69 5.70 5.89
C THR A 320 10.93 5.57 6.71
N GLU A 321 10.80 5.73 8.03
CA GLU A 321 11.94 5.68 8.96
C GLU A 321 13.07 6.58 8.46
N ALA A 322 12.69 7.81 8.10
CA ALA A 322 13.58 8.79 7.50
C ALA A 322 14.11 9.76 8.56
N SER A 323 15.31 10.28 8.36
CA SER A 323 15.91 11.30 9.21
C SER A 323 15.17 12.64 9.16
N SER A 324 14.44 12.88 8.08
CA SER A 324 13.63 14.07 7.83
C SER A 324 12.52 13.75 6.81
N GLY A 325 11.51 14.62 6.72
CA GLY A 325 10.51 14.61 5.66
C GLY A 325 10.66 15.87 4.80
N PRO A 326 11.54 15.89 3.77
CA PRO A 326 11.60 17.00 2.85
C PRO A 326 10.26 17.10 2.09
N ALA A 327 9.70 18.30 2.06
CA ALA A 327 8.43 18.55 1.40
C ALA A 327 8.63 18.68 -0.12
N PRO A 328 8.01 17.82 -0.93
CA PRO A 328 8.02 17.97 -2.38
C PRO A 328 7.29 19.25 -2.81
N THR A 329 7.81 19.87 -3.87
CA THR A 329 7.17 20.98 -4.56
C THR A 329 6.57 20.51 -5.88
N LEU A 330 5.48 21.14 -6.30
CA LEU A 330 4.81 20.87 -7.57
C LEU A 330 4.76 22.15 -8.40
N ARG A 331 5.13 22.05 -9.68
CA ARG A 331 5.07 23.16 -10.64
C ARG A 331 4.42 22.70 -11.93
N LEU A 332 3.30 23.32 -12.27
CA LEU A 332 2.63 23.10 -13.55
C LEU A 332 3.40 23.85 -14.64
N VAL A 333 3.76 23.14 -15.72
CA VAL A 333 4.49 23.70 -16.86
C VAL A 333 3.89 23.18 -18.17
N ASN A 334 4.13 23.89 -19.28
CA ASN A 334 3.78 23.36 -20.59
C ASN A 334 4.76 22.25 -20.98
N LEU A 335 4.26 21.19 -21.62
CA LEU A 335 5.08 20.10 -22.13
C LEU A 335 6.16 20.61 -23.10
N ALA A 336 5.84 21.59 -23.94
CA ALA A 336 6.77 22.19 -24.89
C ALA A 336 7.98 22.86 -24.20
N ASP A 337 7.80 23.37 -22.98
CA ASP A 337 8.82 24.08 -22.22
C ASP A 337 9.56 23.16 -21.23
N LEU A 338 9.12 21.90 -21.07
CA LEU A 338 9.56 20.98 -20.03
C LEU A 338 11.08 20.86 -19.93
N ARG A 339 11.78 20.72 -21.07
CA ARG A 339 13.25 20.55 -21.08
C ARG A 339 13.99 21.74 -20.49
N SER A 340 13.45 22.95 -20.59
CA SER A 340 14.05 24.15 -19.98
C SER A 340 13.90 24.19 -18.45
N HIS A 341 12.98 23.40 -17.91
CA HIS A 341 12.71 23.28 -16.47
C HIS A 341 13.43 22.11 -15.80
N LEU A 342 14.14 21.28 -16.57
CA LEU A 342 14.90 20.13 -16.09
C LEU A 342 16.40 20.41 -16.11
N PRO A 343 17.21 19.71 -15.30
CA PRO A 343 18.66 19.78 -15.42
C PRO A 343 19.15 19.49 -16.85
N PRO A 344 20.19 20.20 -17.34
CA PRO A 344 20.70 19.99 -18.69
C PRO A 344 21.19 18.58 -18.99
N ASP A 345 21.56 17.82 -17.95
CA ASP A 345 22.02 16.44 -18.00
C ASP A 345 20.89 15.40 -17.87
N THR A 346 19.61 15.82 -17.75
CA THR A 346 18.48 14.88 -17.76
C THR A 346 18.43 14.15 -19.10
N PRO A 347 18.64 12.82 -19.14
CA PRO A 347 18.75 12.10 -20.39
C PRO A 347 17.39 12.02 -21.11
N PHE A 348 17.45 11.70 -22.40
CA PHE A 348 16.28 11.31 -23.17
C PHE A 348 16.08 9.80 -23.04
N VAL A 349 14.84 9.37 -22.84
CA VAL A 349 14.43 7.96 -22.87
C VAL A 349 13.66 7.73 -24.16
N SER A 350 14.18 6.87 -25.02
CA SER A 350 13.53 6.46 -26.27
C SER A 350 12.30 5.59 -26.02
N PRO A 351 11.36 5.52 -26.98
CA PRO A 351 10.24 4.58 -26.91
C PRO A 351 10.67 3.12 -26.71
N GLU A 352 11.78 2.69 -27.33
CA GLU A 352 12.31 1.33 -27.20
C GLU A 352 12.85 1.06 -25.78
N GLU A 353 13.57 2.03 -25.19
CA GLU A 353 14.03 1.95 -23.80
C GLU A 353 12.84 1.92 -22.84
N ARG A 354 11.81 2.75 -23.09
CA ARG A 354 10.58 2.75 -22.29
C ARG A 354 9.87 1.40 -22.35
N ASP A 355 9.66 0.84 -23.53
CA ASP A 355 9.03 -0.49 -23.69
C ASP A 355 9.83 -1.57 -22.93
N SER A 356 11.16 -1.54 -23.02
CA SER A 356 12.02 -2.45 -22.27
C SER A 356 11.85 -2.31 -20.74
N GLN A 357 11.83 -1.08 -20.23
CA GLN A 357 11.59 -0.80 -18.81
C GLN A 357 10.22 -1.30 -18.34
N LEU A 358 9.15 -1.03 -19.11
CA LEU A 358 7.79 -1.46 -18.77
C LEU A 358 7.65 -2.99 -18.82
N ARG A 359 8.32 -3.67 -19.76
CA ARG A 359 8.37 -5.14 -19.78
C ARG A 359 9.13 -5.71 -18.59
N ALA A 360 10.25 -5.10 -18.21
CA ALA A 360 11.01 -5.51 -17.03
C ALA A 360 10.16 -5.36 -15.75
N ARG A 361 9.50 -4.21 -15.61
CA ARG A 361 8.55 -3.93 -14.53
C ARG A 361 7.43 -4.97 -14.46
N ARG A 362 6.77 -5.25 -15.59
CA ARG A 362 5.69 -6.26 -15.69
C ARG A 362 6.18 -7.64 -15.25
N ARG A 363 7.37 -8.07 -15.73
CA ARG A 363 7.98 -9.35 -15.33
C ARG A 363 8.30 -9.37 -13.84
N GLY A 364 8.88 -8.30 -13.29
CA GLY A 364 9.19 -8.18 -11.87
C GLY A 364 7.95 -8.36 -10.98
N VAL A 365 6.83 -7.71 -11.32
CA VAL A 365 5.54 -7.89 -10.62
C VAL A 365 4.99 -9.32 -10.77
N GLN A 366 5.26 -10.01 -11.88
CA GLN A 366 4.83 -11.40 -12.08
C GLN A 366 5.62 -12.42 -11.27
N LEU A 367 6.89 -12.12 -10.98
CA LEU A 367 7.77 -12.98 -10.19
C LEU A 367 7.52 -12.90 -8.68
N ARG A 368 6.83 -11.84 -8.23
CA ARG A 368 6.44 -11.69 -6.83
C ARG A 368 5.35 -12.67 -6.45
N ARG A 369 5.34 -13.08 -5.17
CA ARG A 369 4.25 -13.88 -4.60
C ARG A 369 2.94 -13.11 -4.70
N ARG A 370 1.97 -13.71 -5.39
CA ARG A 370 0.61 -13.17 -5.59
C ARG A 370 -0.39 -13.67 -4.55
N TRP A 371 0.02 -14.68 -3.77
CA TRP A 371 -0.61 -15.25 -2.59
C TRP A 371 0.41 -16.09 -1.82
#